data_AF-A0A917CJH1-F1
#
_entry.id   AF-A0A917CJH1-F1
#
_cell.length_a   1.000
_cell.length_b   1.000
_cell.length_c   1.000
_cell.angle_alpha   90.00
_cell.angle_beta   90.00
_cell.angle_gamma   90.00
#
_symmetry.space_group_name_H-M   'P 1'
#
loop_
_entity.id
_entity.type
_entity.pdbx_description
1 polymer ?
#
loop_
_entity_poly.entity_id
_entity_poly.type
_entity_poly.pdbx_seq_one_letter_code
_entity_poly.pdbx_strand_id
1 'polypeptide(L)'
;MATRRPWPLAVSLAAFAAVMALWYLPGMPHFPWRGGLVAAAVLAVTWMECGSLKPLGLNFPWPKRTLWYALLVWLALEAAMDFVVQPAIVRLTGEATDYSAFAALAGNAPTTLRYLAGMWLSAAVAEELFYRGYVFRMVERFSRPSVLRNLAAILVSALLFAAPHAYQGLSGLIATFAFGLAFATVFLSVRRNLWVVILAHGFVDTLFLILAYAGKLSWYP
;
A
#
# COMPACT_ATOMS: atom_id res chain seq x y z
N MET A 1 -8.98 -25.78 16.88
CA MET A 1 -7.64 -25.70 16.25
C MET A 1 -6.74 -24.96 17.23
N ALA A 2 -5.71 -25.62 17.78
CA ALA A 2 -4.85 -25.00 18.80
C ALA A 2 -4.13 -23.79 18.21
N THR A 3 -4.32 -22.61 18.79
CA THR A 3 -3.61 -21.39 18.41
C THR A 3 -2.13 -21.58 18.74
N ARG A 4 -1.25 -21.55 17.73
CA ARG A 4 0.21 -21.59 17.95
C ARG A 4 0.60 -20.46 18.91
N ARG A 5 1.54 -20.73 19.82
CA ARG A 5 2.13 -19.66 20.64
C ARG A 5 2.80 -18.66 19.70
N PRO A 6 2.59 -17.34 19.89
CA PRO A 6 3.27 -16.34 19.08
C PRO A 6 4.79 -16.49 19.25
N TRP A 7 5.55 -16.20 18.19
CA TRP A 7 7.00 -16.19 18.27
C TRP A 7 7.50 -15.20 19.32
N PRO A 8 8.67 -15.41 19.93
CA PRO A 8 9.33 -14.39 20.75
C PRO A 8 9.46 -13.07 19.98
N LEU A 9 9.33 -11.92 20.66
CA LEU A 9 9.37 -10.61 20.01
C LEU A 9 10.63 -10.39 19.15
N ALA A 10 11.79 -10.85 19.63
CA ALA A 10 13.05 -10.76 18.89
C ALA A 10 13.00 -11.50 17.54
N VAL A 11 12.34 -12.65 17.48
CA VAL A 11 12.18 -13.43 16.24
C VAL A 11 11.24 -12.70 15.27
N SER A 12 10.14 -12.14 15.77
CA SER A 12 9.23 -11.33 14.94
C SER A 12 9.90 -10.05 14.44
N LEU A 13 10.77 -9.42 15.23
CA LEU A 13 11.59 -8.27 14.82
C LEU A 13 12.57 -8.64 13.72
N ALA A 14 13.32 -9.73 13.88
CA ALA A 14 14.25 -10.21 12.87
C ALA A 14 13.53 -10.55 11.56
N ALA A 15 12.40 -11.26 11.63
CA ALA A 15 11.60 -11.58 10.46
C ALA A 15 11.02 -10.32 9.79
N PHE A 16 10.54 -9.34 10.57
CA PHE A 16 10.07 -8.07 10.03
C PHE A 16 11.18 -7.30 9.30
N ALA A 17 12.36 -7.19 9.92
CA ALA A 17 13.51 -6.54 9.32
C ALA A 17 13.96 -7.24 8.03
N ALA A 18 13.97 -8.58 8.02
CA ALA A 18 14.32 -9.37 6.83
C ALA A 18 13.33 -9.14 5.67
N VAL A 19 12.03 -9.15 5.95
CA VAL A 19 11.00 -8.87 4.92
C VAL A 19 11.10 -7.42 4.43
N MET A 20 11.31 -6.46 5.33
CA MET A 20 11.53 -5.05 4.96
C MET A 20 12.74 -4.88 4.05
N ALA A 21 13.85 -5.58 4.35
CA ALA A 21 15.07 -5.50 3.56
C ALA A 21 14.87 -5.92 2.10
N LEU A 22 13.92 -6.82 1.80
CA LEU A 22 13.61 -7.24 0.42
C LEU A 22 13.20 -6.08 -0.51
N TRP A 23 12.66 -4.98 0.04
CA TRP A 23 12.37 -3.78 -0.76
C TRP A 23 13.64 -3.09 -1.28
N TYR A 24 14.74 -3.18 -0.53
CA TYR A 24 15.94 -2.35 -0.71
C TYR A 24 17.18 -3.14 -1.11
N LEU A 25 17.18 -4.47 -0.98
CA LEU A 25 18.34 -5.30 -1.28
C LEU A 25 18.78 -5.15 -2.75
N PRO A 26 20.08 -4.83 -3.00
CA PRO A 26 20.64 -4.83 -4.35
C PRO A 26 20.50 -6.20 -5.01
N GLY A 27 20.33 -6.22 -6.33
CA GLY A 27 20.19 -7.46 -7.11
C GLY A 27 18.82 -8.15 -7.00
N MET A 28 17.89 -7.62 -6.20
CA MET A 28 16.51 -8.09 -6.22
C MET A 28 15.85 -7.78 -7.56
N PRO A 29 14.97 -8.67 -8.07
CA PRO A 29 14.22 -8.45 -9.30
C PRO A 29 13.59 -7.06 -9.34
N HIS A 30 13.48 -6.48 -10.54
CA HIS A 30 12.83 -5.19 -10.72
C HIS A 30 11.30 -5.33 -10.63
N PHE A 31 10.60 -4.20 -10.65
CA PHE A 31 9.14 -4.17 -10.74
C PHE A 31 8.64 -5.09 -11.87
N PRO A 32 7.60 -5.91 -11.62
CA PRO A 32 6.80 -6.02 -10.40
C PRO A 32 7.24 -7.13 -9.43
N TRP A 33 8.27 -7.90 -9.79
CA TRP A 33 8.61 -9.15 -9.12
C TRP A 33 9.15 -8.95 -7.70
N ARG A 34 9.78 -7.80 -7.41
CA ARG A 34 10.18 -7.43 -6.04
C ARG A 34 9.00 -7.43 -5.08
N GLY A 35 7.90 -6.78 -5.47
CA GLY A 35 6.66 -6.76 -4.68
C GLY A 35 6.11 -8.18 -4.52
N GLY A 36 6.10 -8.97 -5.59
CA GLY A 36 5.72 -10.39 -5.52
C GLY A 36 6.52 -11.19 -4.48
N LEU A 37 7.83 -10.99 -4.40
CA LEU A 37 8.68 -11.63 -3.38
C LEU A 37 8.35 -11.16 -1.96
N VAL A 38 8.13 -9.85 -1.77
CA VAL A 38 7.72 -9.31 -0.47
C VAL A 38 6.37 -9.88 -0.05
N ALA A 39 5.38 -9.92 -0.95
CA ALA A 39 4.08 -10.53 -0.69
C ALA A 39 4.23 -11.99 -0.28
N ALA A 40 5.01 -12.78 -1.02
CA ALA A 40 5.26 -14.18 -0.70
C ALA A 40 5.92 -14.34 0.69
N ALA A 41 6.90 -13.49 1.01
CA ALA A 41 7.57 -13.50 2.31
C ALA A 41 6.63 -13.13 3.46
N VAL A 42 5.78 -12.10 3.30
CA VAL A 42 4.75 -11.72 4.28
C VAL A 42 3.78 -12.86 4.53
N LEU A 43 3.27 -13.50 3.47
CA LEU A 43 2.35 -14.62 3.56
C LEU A 43 3.00 -15.81 4.26
N ALA A 44 4.22 -16.17 3.86
CA ALA A 44 4.97 -17.28 4.44
C ALA A 44 5.25 -17.06 5.93
N VAL A 45 5.82 -15.90 6.30
CA VAL A 45 6.12 -15.57 7.70
C VAL A 45 4.85 -15.55 8.54
N THR A 46 3.77 -14.94 8.05
CA THR A 46 2.51 -14.91 8.78
C THR A 46 1.92 -16.30 8.98
N TRP A 47 1.97 -17.15 7.95
CA TRP A 47 1.53 -18.53 8.06
C TRP A 47 2.38 -19.34 9.05
N MET A 48 3.71 -19.20 8.99
CA MET A 48 4.61 -19.92 9.90
C MET A 48 4.38 -19.52 11.37
N GLU A 49 4.20 -18.22 11.63
CA GLU A 49 3.97 -17.68 12.98
C GLU A 49 2.56 -18.00 13.51
N CYS A 50 1.52 -17.82 12.69
CA CYS A 50 0.13 -17.85 13.15
C CYS A 50 -0.65 -19.11 12.75
N GLY A 51 -0.14 -19.91 11.81
CA GLY A 51 -0.88 -21.02 11.20
C GLY A 51 -2.10 -20.58 10.38
N SER A 52 -2.19 -19.30 10.04
CA SER A 52 -3.30 -18.70 9.29
C SER A 52 -2.90 -17.36 8.69
N LEU A 53 -3.54 -16.98 7.58
CA LEU A 53 -3.40 -15.66 6.95
C LEU A 53 -4.44 -14.64 7.43
N LYS A 54 -5.43 -15.06 8.22
CA LYS A 54 -6.47 -14.18 8.78
C LYS A 54 -5.91 -12.96 9.51
N PRO A 55 -4.78 -13.02 10.25
CA PRO A 55 -4.22 -11.85 10.91
C PRO A 55 -3.79 -10.71 9.96
N LEU A 56 -3.57 -10.99 8.67
CA LEU A 56 -3.29 -9.95 7.67
C LEU A 56 -4.55 -9.19 7.24
N GLY A 57 -5.75 -9.66 7.65
CA GLY A 57 -7.01 -9.12 7.15
C GLY A 57 -7.48 -9.75 5.84
N LEU A 58 -6.83 -10.83 5.39
CA LEU A 58 -7.26 -11.65 4.26
C LEU A 58 -8.48 -12.50 4.65
N ASN A 59 -9.66 -11.89 4.59
CA ASN A 59 -10.92 -12.56 4.87
C ASN A 59 -11.38 -13.35 3.64
N PHE A 60 -11.53 -14.67 3.76
CA PHE A 60 -12.09 -15.52 2.70
C PHE A 60 -13.19 -16.45 3.29
N PRO A 61 -14.34 -16.63 2.60
CA PRO A 61 -14.79 -15.87 1.42
C PRO A 61 -14.95 -14.38 1.73
N TRP A 62 -14.81 -13.52 0.71
CA TRP A 62 -14.88 -12.08 0.90
C TRP A 62 -16.27 -11.69 1.44
N PRO A 63 -16.36 -10.73 2.39
CA PRO A 63 -17.65 -10.17 2.76
C PRO A 63 -18.39 -9.65 1.52
N LYS A 64 -19.69 -9.95 1.38
CA LYS A 64 -20.50 -9.64 0.17
C LYS A 64 -20.44 -8.17 -0.28
N ARG A 65 -20.13 -7.24 0.63
CA ARG A 65 -20.06 -5.79 0.38
C ARG A 65 -18.64 -5.26 0.11
N THR A 66 -17.63 -6.14 0.03
CA THR A 66 -16.21 -5.75 -0.12
C THR A 66 -15.99 -4.89 -1.36
N LEU A 67 -16.47 -5.33 -2.53
CA LEU A 67 -16.34 -4.56 -3.77
C LEU A 67 -17.06 -3.21 -3.68
N TRP A 68 -18.26 -3.17 -3.10
CA TRP A 68 -19.01 -1.93 -2.95
C TRP A 68 -18.28 -0.93 -2.05
N TYR A 69 -17.73 -1.39 -0.92
CA TYR A 69 -16.92 -0.53 -0.07
C TYR A 69 -15.62 -0.08 -0.76
N ALA A 70 -14.97 -0.96 -1.54
CA ALA A 70 -13.78 -0.57 -2.29
C ALA A 70 -14.09 0.54 -3.31
N LEU A 71 -15.19 0.44 -4.03
CA LEU A 71 -15.63 1.46 -4.99
C LEU A 71 -15.97 2.78 -4.30
N LEU A 72 -16.68 2.75 -3.17
CA LEU A 72 -16.99 3.95 -2.39
C LEU A 72 -15.73 4.61 -1.83
N VAL A 73 -14.80 3.81 -1.30
CA VAL A 73 -13.52 4.30 -0.80
C VAL A 73 -12.72 4.92 -1.94
N TRP A 74 -12.60 4.22 -3.08
CA TRP A 74 -11.89 4.73 -4.25
C TRP A 74 -12.45 6.08 -4.70
N LEU A 75 -13.77 6.18 -4.93
CA LEU A 75 -14.41 7.44 -5.35
C LEU A 75 -14.18 8.58 -4.35
N ALA A 76 -14.32 8.30 -3.04
CA ALA A 76 -14.10 9.31 -2.00
C ALA A 76 -12.63 9.74 -1.91
N LEU A 77 -11.70 8.78 -2.04
CA LEU A 77 -10.27 9.06 -2.00
C LEU A 77 -9.83 9.86 -3.22
N GLU A 78 -10.20 9.46 -4.44
CA GLU A 78 -9.87 10.23 -5.65
C GLU A 78 -10.40 11.66 -5.57
N ALA A 79 -11.68 11.81 -5.20
CA ALA A 79 -12.28 13.13 -5.08
C ALA A 79 -11.55 14.01 -4.04
N ALA A 80 -11.15 13.44 -2.90
CA ALA A 80 -10.41 14.18 -1.89
C ALA A 80 -8.97 14.48 -2.31
N MET A 81 -8.28 13.50 -2.88
CA MET A 81 -6.85 13.59 -3.18
C MET A 81 -6.60 14.52 -4.35
N ASP A 82 -7.35 14.37 -5.44
CA ASP A 82 -7.08 15.12 -6.66
C ASP A 82 -7.56 16.56 -6.61
N PHE A 83 -8.67 16.83 -5.95
CA PHE A 83 -9.27 18.17 -5.93
C PHE A 83 -8.95 18.99 -4.68
N VAL A 84 -8.43 18.36 -3.61
CA VAL A 84 -8.15 19.05 -2.34
C VAL A 84 -6.72 18.84 -1.89
N VAL A 85 -6.31 17.59 -1.65
CA VAL A 85 -5.04 17.32 -0.94
C VAL A 85 -3.83 17.61 -1.83
N GLN A 86 -3.76 17.03 -3.04
CA GLN A 86 -2.63 17.24 -3.94
C GLN A 86 -2.48 18.71 -4.35
N PRO A 87 -3.54 19.45 -4.74
CA PRO A 87 -3.41 20.88 -5.03
C PRO A 87 -2.95 21.71 -3.83
N ALA A 88 -3.38 21.35 -2.61
CA ALA A 88 -2.92 22.02 -1.39
C ALA A 88 -1.43 21.73 -1.13
N ILE A 89 -0.97 20.50 -1.31
CA ILE A 89 0.44 20.13 -1.17
C ILE A 89 1.29 20.93 -2.15
N VAL A 90 0.95 20.96 -3.43
CA VAL A 90 1.70 21.73 -4.44
C VAL A 90 1.77 23.21 -4.11
N ARG A 91 0.67 23.80 -3.61
CA ARG A 91 0.68 25.21 -3.14
C ARG A 91 1.59 25.43 -1.94
N LEU A 92 1.74 24.44 -1.06
CA LEU A 92 2.58 24.53 0.13
C LEU A 92 4.05 24.29 -0.17
N THR A 93 4.37 23.38 -1.08
CA THR A 93 5.74 22.99 -1.43
C THR A 93 6.33 23.85 -2.54
N GLY A 94 5.49 24.39 -3.43
CA GLY A 94 5.91 25.15 -4.60
C GLY A 94 6.40 24.31 -5.78
N GLU A 95 6.19 22.99 -5.75
CA GLU A 95 6.58 22.06 -6.83
C GLU A 95 5.47 21.08 -7.17
N ALA A 96 5.37 20.68 -8.44
CA ALA A 96 4.48 19.61 -8.88
C ALA A 96 5.09 18.23 -8.56
N THR A 97 4.25 17.20 -8.50
CA THR A 97 4.74 15.82 -8.36
C THR A 97 5.45 15.35 -9.62
N ASP A 98 6.64 14.76 -9.49
CA ASP A 98 7.38 14.22 -10.62
C ASP A 98 6.86 12.83 -11.04
N TYR A 99 6.13 12.80 -12.15
CA TYR A 99 5.64 11.57 -12.80
C TYR A 99 6.43 11.18 -14.06
N SER A 100 7.62 11.75 -14.29
CA SER A 100 8.44 11.49 -15.48
C SER A 100 8.78 10.00 -15.68
N ALA A 101 8.86 9.23 -14.60
CA ALA A 101 9.04 7.78 -14.64
C ALA A 101 7.96 7.03 -15.43
N PHE A 102 6.79 7.65 -15.65
CA PHE A 102 5.66 7.08 -16.38
C PHE A 102 5.52 7.63 -17.82
N ALA A 103 6.42 8.49 -18.27
CA ALA A 103 6.33 9.11 -19.60
C ALA A 103 6.28 8.08 -20.75
N ALA A 104 6.94 6.92 -20.59
CA ALA A 104 6.96 5.84 -21.57
C ALA A 104 5.60 5.14 -21.79
N LEU A 105 4.60 5.44 -20.97
CA LEU A 105 3.26 4.85 -21.09
C LEU A 105 2.39 5.56 -22.12
N ALA A 106 2.65 6.84 -22.40
CA ALA A 106 1.82 7.65 -23.30
C ALA A 106 1.70 7.00 -24.69
N GLY A 107 0.47 6.66 -25.09
CA GLY A 107 0.19 5.99 -26.37
C GLY A 107 0.71 4.54 -26.48
N ASN A 108 1.36 3.99 -25.46
CA ASN A 108 1.97 2.66 -25.49
C ASN A 108 1.13 1.62 -24.73
N ALA A 109 0.17 1.01 -25.44
CA ALA A 109 -0.76 0.05 -24.83
C ALA A 109 -0.05 -1.23 -24.31
N PRO A 110 0.88 -1.88 -25.04
CA PRO A 110 1.58 -3.05 -24.53
C PRO A 110 2.37 -2.79 -23.24
N THR A 111 3.04 -1.64 -23.15
CA THR A 111 3.76 -1.26 -21.92
C THR A 111 2.80 -0.94 -20.79
N THR A 112 1.72 -0.19 -21.06
CA THR A 112 0.70 0.13 -20.05
C THR A 112 0.03 -1.13 -19.49
N LEU A 113 -0.33 -2.11 -20.33
CA LEU A 113 -0.91 -3.38 -19.86
C LEU A 113 0.05 -4.18 -18.97
N ARG A 114 1.35 -4.20 -19.31
CA ARG A 114 2.37 -4.82 -18.45
C ARG A 114 2.50 -4.10 -17.12
N TYR A 115 2.47 -2.77 -17.13
CA TYR A 115 2.49 -1.95 -15.91
C TYR A 115 1.24 -2.15 -15.07
N LEU A 116 0.05 -2.21 -15.66
CA LEU A 116 -1.21 -2.51 -14.97
C LEU A 116 -1.15 -3.86 -14.27
N ALA A 117 -0.75 -4.92 -14.97
CA ALA A 117 -0.62 -6.25 -14.37
C ALA A 117 0.44 -6.25 -13.24
N GLY A 118 1.56 -5.57 -13.45
CA GLY A 118 2.61 -5.45 -12.45
C GLY A 118 2.21 -4.63 -11.23
N MET A 119 1.44 -3.56 -11.43
CA MET A 119 0.93 -2.68 -10.39
C MET A 119 -0.03 -3.44 -9.46
N TRP A 120 -0.96 -4.22 -10.02
CA TRP A 120 -1.87 -5.03 -9.21
C TRP A 120 -1.11 -6.03 -8.33
N LEU A 121 -0.06 -6.65 -8.85
CA LEU A 121 0.78 -7.58 -8.08
C LEU A 121 1.62 -6.86 -7.01
N SER A 122 2.32 -5.79 -7.40
CA SER A 122 3.31 -5.13 -6.56
C SER A 122 2.67 -4.06 -5.68
N ALA A 123 2.05 -3.03 -6.25
CA ALA A 123 1.47 -1.92 -5.51
C ALA A 123 0.18 -2.36 -4.79
N ALA A 124 -0.85 -2.76 -5.53
CA ALA A 124 -2.15 -3.03 -4.91
C ALA A 124 -2.12 -4.22 -3.93
N VAL A 125 -1.43 -5.32 -4.24
CA VAL A 125 -1.41 -6.51 -3.37
C VAL A 125 -0.21 -6.50 -2.40
N ALA A 126 1.03 -6.40 -2.90
CA ALA A 126 2.19 -6.59 -2.04
C ALA A 126 2.38 -5.45 -1.03
N GLU A 127 2.19 -4.21 -1.44
CA GLU A 127 2.29 -3.07 -0.53
C GLU A 127 1.19 -3.14 0.54
N GLU A 128 -0.04 -3.48 0.19
CA GLU A 128 -1.12 -3.63 1.19
C GLU A 128 -0.85 -4.76 2.18
N LEU A 129 -0.42 -5.93 1.68
CA LEU A 129 -0.01 -7.05 2.53
C LEU A 129 1.08 -6.63 3.52
N PHE A 130 2.07 -5.87 3.05
CA PHE A 130 3.18 -5.43 3.85
C PHE A 130 2.80 -4.28 4.80
N TYR A 131 2.38 -3.13 4.28
CA TYR A 131 2.16 -1.92 5.06
C TYR A 131 0.87 -1.94 5.88
N ARG A 132 -0.22 -2.53 5.39
CA ARG A 132 -1.50 -2.57 6.13
C ARG A 132 -1.67 -3.88 6.89
N GLY A 133 -1.31 -5.00 6.28
CA GLY A 133 -1.31 -6.31 6.95
C GLY A 133 -0.17 -6.46 7.97
N TYR A 134 1.07 -6.45 7.51
CA TYR A 134 2.21 -6.91 8.29
C TYR A 134 2.78 -5.86 9.26
N VAL A 135 2.91 -4.59 8.85
CA VAL A 135 3.35 -3.49 9.73
C VAL A 135 2.38 -3.28 10.88
N PHE A 136 1.06 -3.31 10.65
CA PHE A 136 0.08 -3.20 11.73
C PHE A 136 0.23 -4.33 12.74
N ARG A 137 0.33 -5.59 12.27
CA ARG A 137 0.58 -6.74 13.14
C ARG A 137 1.83 -6.55 13.98
N MET A 138 2.87 -5.96 13.40
CA MET A 138 4.13 -5.71 14.09
C MET A 138 4.01 -4.63 15.17
N VAL A 139 3.38 -3.50 14.86
CA VAL A 139 3.12 -2.44 15.85
C VAL A 139 2.27 -2.96 17.01
N GLU A 140 1.32 -3.85 16.74
CA GLU A 140 0.46 -4.47 17.75
C GLU A 140 1.21 -5.37 18.74
N ARG A 141 2.47 -5.74 18.48
CA ARG A 141 3.32 -6.50 19.39
C ARG A 141 3.84 -5.69 20.58
N PHE A 142 3.85 -4.37 20.48
CA PHE A 142 4.47 -3.49 21.48
C PHE A 142 3.50 -3.00 22.55
N SER A 143 2.19 -3.03 22.30
CA SER A 143 1.20 -2.50 23.24
C SER A 143 -0.17 -3.15 23.12
N ARG A 144 -0.92 -3.08 24.23
CA ARG A 144 -2.33 -3.52 24.28
C ARG A 144 -3.22 -2.65 23.39
N PRO A 145 -4.40 -3.16 22.97
CA PRO A 145 -5.37 -2.39 22.22
C PRO A 145 -5.67 -1.03 22.84
N SER A 146 -5.39 0.04 22.10
CA SER A 146 -5.62 1.43 22.49
C SER A 146 -5.70 2.33 21.27
N VAL A 147 -6.25 3.54 21.45
CA VAL A 147 -6.27 4.57 20.40
C VAL A 147 -4.84 4.94 19.99
N LEU A 148 -3.94 5.12 20.96
CA LEU A 148 -2.55 5.46 20.70
C LEU A 148 -1.83 4.41 19.84
N ARG A 149 -2.08 3.12 20.11
CA ARG A 149 -1.54 2.03 19.27
C ARG A 149 -2.03 2.10 17.83
N ASN A 150 -3.32 2.38 17.63
CA ASN A 150 -3.89 2.51 16.29
C ASN A 150 -3.30 3.72 15.54
N LEU A 151 -3.14 4.87 16.23
CA LEU A 151 -2.48 6.05 15.67
C LEU A 151 -1.03 5.75 15.29
N ALA A 152 -0.28 5.06 16.17
CA ALA A 152 1.09 4.65 15.87
C ALA A 152 1.15 3.72 14.65
N ALA A 153 0.23 2.74 14.53
CA ALA A 153 0.18 1.84 13.38
C ALA A 153 -0.12 2.58 12.08
N ILE A 154 -1.05 3.54 12.08
CA ILE A 154 -1.35 4.40 10.94
C ILE A 154 -0.12 5.20 10.52
N LEU A 155 0.51 5.90 11.46
CA LEU A 155 1.65 6.77 11.17
C LEU A 155 2.87 5.98 10.66
N VAL A 156 3.24 4.89 11.34
CA VAL A 156 4.38 4.05 10.94
C VAL A 156 4.12 3.40 9.58
N SER A 157 2.91 2.90 9.34
CA SER A 157 2.52 2.34 8.03
C SER A 157 2.65 3.37 6.91
N ALA A 158 2.11 4.58 7.11
CA ALA A 158 2.14 5.65 6.13
C ALA A 158 3.55 6.16 5.83
N LEU A 159 4.40 6.32 6.86
CA LEU A 159 5.80 6.73 6.68
C LEU A 159 6.58 5.72 5.85
N LEU A 160 6.43 4.43 6.17
CA LEU A 160 7.13 3.36 5.45
C LEU A 160 6.61 3.19 4.01
N PHE A 161 5.32 3.46 3.78
CA PHE A 161 4.68 3.44 2.46
C PHE A 161 5.16 4.60 1.57
N ALA A 162 5.34 5.79 2.15
CA ALA A 162 5.79 6.96 1.41
C ALA A 162 7.29 6.91 1.06
N ALA A 163 8.12 6.31 1.92
CA ALA A 163 9.58 6.37 1.76
C ALA A 163 10.12 5.94 0.37
N PRO A 164 9.63 4.87 -0.29
CA PRO A 164 10.06 4.49 -1.64
C PRO A 164 9.71 5.53 -2.73
N HIS A 165 8.81 6.47 -2.45
CA HIS A 165 8.29 7.45 -3.40
C HIS A 165 9.04 8.79 -3.36
N ALA A 166 10.15 8.88 -2.61
CA ALA A 166 10.98 10.08 -2.56
C ALA A 166 11.52 10.53 -3.93
N TYR A 167 11.56 9.64 -4.94
CA TYR A 167 11.96 9.99 -6.30
C TYR A 167 10.94 10.89 -7.02
N GLN A 168 9.72 11.06 -6.49
CA GLN A 168 8.67 11.89 -7.07
C GLN A 168 8.72 13.36 -6.62
N GLY A 169 9.80 13.76 -5.93
CA GLY A 169 9.91 15.06 -5.27
C GLY A 169 9.23 15.09 -3.90
N LEU A 170 9.34 16.24 -3.22
CA LEU A 170 8.70 16.52 -1.93
C LEU A 170 7.17 16.46 -2.04
N SER A 171 6.59 17.02 -3.10
CA SER A 171 5.13 16.94 -3.32
C SER A 171 4.63 15.51 -3.44
N GLY A 172 5.28 14.69 -4.27
CA GLY A 172 4.94 13.28 -4.43
C GLY A 172 5.10 12.48 -3.14
N LEU A 173 6.17 12.74 -2.38
CA LEU A 173 6.41 12.10 -1.09
C LEU A 173 5.29 12.41 -0.07
N ILE A 174 4.89 13.68 0.05
CA ILE A 174 3.82 14.10 0.97
C ILE A 174 2.46 13.57 0.50
N ALA A 175 2.18 13.60 -0.81
CA ALA A 175 0.95 13.06 -1.38
C ALA A 175 0.83 11.56 -1.12
N THR A 176 1.91 10.81 -1.34
CA THR A 176 1.96 9.37 -1.05
C THR A 176 1.80 9.10 0.45
N PHE A 177 2.41 9.91 1.31
CA PHE A 177 2.19 9.82 2.76
C PHE A 177 0.71 10.03 3.12
N ALA A 178 0.04 11.01 2.52
CA ALA A 178 -1.38 11.24 2.71
C ALA A 178 -2.24 10.06 2.21
N PHE A 179 -1.94 9.45 1.06
CA PHE A 179 -2.55 8.19 0.62
C PHE A 179 -2.33 7.08 1.65
N GLY A 180 -1.10 6.92 2.15
CA GLY A 180 -0.76 5.94 3.19
C GLY A 180 -1.59 6.11 4.46
N LEU A 181 -1.76 7.35 4.94
CA LEU A 181 -2.63 7.65 6.09
C LEU A 181 -4.09 7.26 5.81
N ALA A 182 -4.58 7.60 4.62
CA ALA A 182 -5.95 7.33 4.22
C ALA A 182 -6.22 5.82 4.13
N PHE A 183 -5.38 5.06 3.42
CA PHE A 183 -5.48 3.61 3.32
C PHE A 183 -5.38 2.91 4.67
N ALA A 184 -4.44 3.32 5.53
CA ALA A 184 -4.30 2.80 6.88
C ALA A 184 -5.53 3.09 7.76
N THR A 185 -6.14 4.27 7.62
CA THR A 185 -7.36 4.64 8.33
C THR A 185 -8.57 3.85 7.83
N VAL A 186 -8.72 3.70 6.51
CA VAL A 186 -9.76 2.86 5.90
C VAL A 186 -9.62 1.43 6.38
N PHE A 187 -8.40 0.87 6.39
CA PHE A 187 -8.13 -0.50 6.84
C PHE A 187 -8.72 -0.76 8.24
N LEU A 188 -8.49 0.14 9.21
CA LEU A 188 -9.08 0.02 10.54
C LEU A 188 -10.61 0.18 10.51
N SER A 189 -11.11 1.14 9.74
CA SER A 189 -12.54 1.47 9.64
C SER A 189 -13.38 0.34 9.05
N VAL A 190 -12.82 -0.41 8.09
CA VAL A 190 -13.48 -1.58 7.48
C VAL A 190 -13.20 -2.89 8.23
N ARG A 191 -12.93 -2.80 9.53
CA ARG A 191 -12.64 -3.94 10.42
C ARG A 191 -11.49 -4.80 9.91
N ARG A 192 -10.43 -4.17 9.40
CA ARG A 192 -9.22 -4.82 8.87
C ARG A 192 -9.52 -5.77 7.70
N ASN A 193 -10.51 -5.45 6.86
CA ASN A 193 -10.71 -6.17 5.61
C ASN A 193 -9.72 -5.67 4.55
N LEU A 194 -8.59 -6.38 4.40
CA LEU A 194 -7.50 -5.96 3.53
C LEU A 194 -7.93 -5.86 2.07
N TRP A 195 -8.87 -6.71 1.65
CA TRP A 195 -9.41 -6.71 0.27
C TRP A 195 -10.06 -5.40 -0.13
N VAL A 196 -10.68 -4.67 0.81
CA VAL A 196 -11.25 -3.34 0.48
C VAL A 196 -10.15 -2.37 0.07
N VAL A 197 -9.03 -2.39 0.79
CA VAL A 197 -7.91 -1.47 0.58
C VAL A 197 -7.10 -1.87 -0.66
N ILE A 198 -6.85 -3.17 -0.86
CA ILE A 198 -6.24 -3.72 -2.10
C ILE A 198 -7.01 -3.27 -3.34
N LEU A 199 -8.33 -3.42 -3.33
CA LEU A 199 -9.15 -3.04 -4.47
C LEU A 199 -9.17 -1.52 -4.66
N ALA A 200 -9.36 -0.75 -3.59
CA ALA A 200 -9.39 0.72 -3.68
C ALA A 200 -8.05 1.29 -4.18
N HIS A 201 -6.92 0.83 -3.64
CA HIS A 201 -5.59 1.21 -4.08
C HIS A 201 -5.34 0.82 -5.53
N GLY A 202 -5.66 -0.43 -5.91
CA GLY A 202 -5.54 -0.85 -7.30
C GLY A 202 -6.43 -0.05 -8.27
N PHE A 203 -7.60 0.42 -7.83
CA PHE A 203 -8.44 1.31 -8.64
C PHE A 203 -7.83 2.71 -8.79
N VAL A 204 -7.24 3.27 -7.73
CA VAL A 204 -6.48 4.55 -7.80
C VAL A 204 -5.38 4.46 -8.85
N ASP A 205 -4.52 3.46 -8.71
CA ASP A 205 -3.38 3.29 -9.60
C ASP A 205 -3.81 2.93 -11.03
N THR A 206 -4.94 2.21 -11.19
CA THR A 206 -5.51 1.93 -12.52
C THR A 206 -5.94 3.22 -13.20
N LEU A 207 -6.61 4.13 -12.49
CA LEU A 207 -6.99 5.44 -13.05
C LEU A 207 -5.74 6.24 -13.43
N PHE A 208 -4.74 6.29 -12.54
CA PHE A 208 -3.47 6.96 -12.82
C PHE A 208 -2.79 6.42 -14.08
N LEU A 209 -2.66 5.10 -14.24
CA LEU A 209 -2.02 4.48 -15.40
C LEU A 209 -2.83 4.69 -16.71
N ILE A 210 -4.16 4.75 -16.63
CA ILE A 210 -5.01 5.12 -17.77
C ILE A 210 -4.75 6.57 -18.20
N LEU A 211 -4.64 7.50 -17.24
CA LEU A 211 -4.30 8.90 -17.52
C LEU A 211 -2.88 9.04 -18.08
N ALA A 212 -1.92 8.25 -17.57
CA ALA A 212 -0.56 8.16 -18.10
C ALA A 212 -0.56 7.72 -19.57
N TYR A 213 -1.29 6.65 -19.89
CA TYR A 213 -1.46 6.18 -21.26
C TYR A 213 -2.10 7.23 -22.17
N ALA A 214 -3.09 7.97 -21.66
CA ALA A 214 -3.75 9.04 -22.40
C ALA A 214 -2.90 10.32 -22.55
N GLY A 215 -1.69 10.36 -21.97
CA GLY A 215 -0.83 11.56 -21.98
C GLY A 215 -1.41 12.71 -21.16
N LYS A 216 -2.21 12.41 -20.13
CA LYS A 216 -2.96 13.39 -19.33
C LYS A 216 -2.42 13.58 -17.91
N LEU A 217 -1.17 13.23 -17.65
CA LEU A 217 -0.57 13.43 -16.32
C LEU A 217 -0.44 14.91 -15.94
N SER A 218 -0.47 15.83 -16.90
CA SER A 218 -0.58 17.27 -16.65
C SER A 218 -1.90 17.71 -16.00
N TRP A 219 -2.86 16.79 -15.84
CA TRP A 219 -4.06 17.03 -15.05
C TRP A 219 -3.78 17.09 -13.55
N TYR A 220 -2.78 16.34 -13.08
CA TYR A 220 -2.34 16.42 -11.71
C TYR A 220 -1.59 17.74 -11.48
N PRO A 221 -1.79 18.39 -10.32
CA PRO A 221 -1.20 19.69 -10.01
C PRO A 221 0.33 19.65 -9.85
#